data_AF-A0A7C0VVR7-F1
#
_entry.id   AF-A0A7C0VVR7-F1
#
_cell.length_a   1.000
_cell.length_b   1.000
_cell.length_c   1.000
_cell.angle_alpha   90.00
_cell.angle_beta   90.00
_cell.angle_gamma   90.00
#
_symmetry.space_group_name_H-M   'P 1'
#
loop_
_entity.id
_entity.type
_entity.pdbx_description
1 polymer ?
#
loop_
_entity_poly.entity_id
_entity_poly.type
_entity_poly.pdbx_seq_one_letter_code
_entity_poly.pdbx_strand_id
1 'polypeptide(L)'
;SVDYIKRVVGLPGDHIAYRDKIVYINGKPQKQTVLGQYINEDGLPVPGVQERSERLGNVTHDILVYTEPTFQTYPCMPKGGYTVPPHHYFMMGDNRDNSNDSRYWCAVPEKNLVGRAFLIWMSWDMARGGIAWQRIGDRLR
;
A
#
# COMPACT_ATOMS: atom_id res chain seq x y z
N SER A 1 12.05 17.83 5.22
CA SER A 1 11.69 16.40 5.08
C SER A 1 10.43 16.29 4.25
N VAL A 2 10.13 15.12 3.70
CA VAL A 2 8.87 14.84 3.00
C VAL A 2 8.20 13.68 3.75
N ASP A 3 6.94 13.86 4.14
CA ASP A 3 6.18 12.85 4.89
C ASP A 3 5.38 11.96 3.92
N TYR A 4 5.30 10.68 4.24
CA TYR A 4 4.59 9.68 3.43
C TYR A 4 3.62 8.88 4.30
N ILE A 5 2.45 8.57 3.74
CA ILE A 5 1.51 7.61 4.32
C ILE A 5 1.63 6.31 3.52
N LYS A 6 1.99 5.23 4.21
CA LYS A 6 2.11 3.87 3.67
C LYS A 6 1.62 2.88 4.73
N ARG A 7 1.21 1.70 4.30
CA ARG A 7 0.79 0.60 5.16
C ARG A 7 1.97 -0.29 5.51
N VAL A 8 2.06 -0.69 6.78
CA VAL A 8 3.00 -1.71 7.24
C VAL A 8 2.55 -3.05 6.67
N VAL A 9 3.39 -3.68 5.87
CA VAL A 9 3.16 -5.00 5.28
C VAL A 9 4.04 -6.07 5.92
N GLY A 10 5.29 -5.74 6.25
CA GLY A 10 6.25 -6.67 6.87
C GLY A 10 6.85 -6.11 8.16
N LEU A 11 6.97 -6.96 9.16
CA LEU A 11 7.58 -6.68 10.47
C LEU A 11 9.05 -7.12 10.50
N PRO A 12 9.86 -6.65 11.48
CA PRO A 12 11.22 -7.13 11.66
C PRO A 12 11.32 -8.67 11.64
N GLY A 13 12.22 -9.20 10.82
CA GLY A 13 12.43 -10.65 10.64
C GLY A 13 11.53 -11.32 9.61
N ASP A 14 10.47 -10.66 9.12
CA ASP A 14 9.63 -11.24 8.07
C ASP A 14 10.42 -11.36 6.76
N HIS A 15 10.18 -12.46 6.06
CA HIS A 15 10.64 -12.67 4.69
C HIS A 15 9.52 -12.34 3.70
N ILE A 16 9.68 -11.24 2.97
CA ILE A 16 8.69 -10.69 2.04
C ILE A 16 9.04 -11.06 0.61
N ALA A 17 8.06 -11.55 -0.16
CA ALA A 17 8.19 -11.68 -1.61
C ALA A 17 6.93 -11.12 -2.29
N TYR A 18 7.08 -10.64 -3.52
CA TYR A 18 5.98 -10.11 -4.32
C TYR A 18 5.96 -10.79 -5.68
N ARG A 19 4.90 -11.54 -5.98
CA ARG A 19 4.77 -12.36 -7.19
C ARG A 19 3.36 -12.25 -7.71
N ASP A 20 3.18 -11.97 -9.00
CA ASP A 20 1.87 -11.89 -9.65
C ASP A 20 0.87 -10.99 -8.89
N LYS A 21 1.36 -9.85 -8.41
CA LYS A 21 0.63 -8.85 -7.60
C LYS A 21 0.18 -9.34 -6.21
N ILE A 22 0.63 -10.50 -5.77
CA ILE A 22 0.37 -11.07 -4.45
C ILE A 22 1.60 -10.90 -3.56
N VAL A 23 1.38 -10.39 -2.36
CA VAL A 23 2.38 -10.36 -1.29
C VAL A 23 2.46 -11.74 -0.65
N TYR A 24 3.67 -12.22 -0.41
CA TYR A 24 3.97 -13.41 0.36
C TYR A 24 4.74 -12.99 1.61
N ILE A 25 4.29 -13.43 2.78
CA ILE A 25 4.95 -13.19 4.07
C ILE A 25 5.35 -14.55 4.64
N ASN A 26 6.65 -14.75 4.87
CA ASN A 26 7.21 -16.02 5.35
C ASN A 26 6.74 -17.22 4.51
N GLY A 27 6.71 -17.03 3.18
CA GLY A 27 6.27 -18.02 2.20
C GLY A 27 4.75 -18.18 2.05
N LYS A 28 3.93 -17.52 2.89
CA LYS A 28 2.47 -17.61 2.84
C LYS A 28 1.87 -16.49 1.98
N PRO A 29 1.07 -16.80 0.95
CA PRO A 29 0.40 -15.77 0.16
C PRO A 29 -0.66 -15.04 1.00
N GLN A 30 -0.68 -13.72 0.89
CA GLN A 30 -1.69 -12.89 1.53
C GLN A 30 -2.97 -12.94 0.67
N LYS A 31 -4.11 -13.24 1.32
CA LYS A 31 -5.38 -13.47 0.60
C LYS A 31 -5.85 -12.14 0.00
N GLN A 32 -6.17 -12.16 -1.29
CA GLN A 32 -6.87 -11.08 -1.97
C GLN A 32 -8.23 -11.54 -2.48
N THR A 33 -9.20 -10.65 -2.53
CA THR A 33 -10.52 -10.87 -3.14
C THR A 33 -10.82 -9.68 -4.04
N VAL A 34 -11.12 -9.96 -5.32
CA VAL A 34 -11.45 -8.91 -6.28
C VAL A 34 -12.81 -8.35 -5.94
N LEU A 35 -12.89 -7.03 -5.74
CA LEU A 35 -14.14 -6.32 -5.46
C LEU A 35 -14.78 -5.79 -6.75
N GLY A 36 -13.97 -5.49 -7.75
CA GLY A 36 -14.44 -5.08 -9.06
C GLY A 36 -13.43 -4.18 -9.78
N GLN A 37 -13.92 -3.48 -10.78
CA GLN A 37 -13.19 -2.39 -11.42
C GLN A 37 -13.16 -1.18 -10.48
N TYR A 38 -12.01 -0.52 -10.39
CA TYR A 38 -11.89 0.69 -9.58
C TYR A 38 -12.73 1.83 -10.17
N ILE A 39 -13.49 2.50 -9.30
CA ILE A 39 -14.26 3.70 -9.62
C ILE A 39 -13.58 4.91 -8.97
N ASN A 40 -13.25 5.93 -9.75
CA ASN A 40 -12.58 7.13 -9.24
C ASN A 40 -13.53 8.05 -8.45
N GLU A 41 -12.99 9.16 -7.92
CA GLU A 41 -13.76 10.12 -7.10
C GLU A 41 -14.90 10.81 -7.89
N ASP A 42 -14.84 10.81 -9.22
CA ASP A 42 -15.89 11.33 -10.12
C ASP A 42 -16.97 10.30 -10.45
N GLY A 43 -16.89 9.08 -9.89
CA GLY A 43 -17.82 7.99 -10.17
C GLY A 43 -17.56 7.28 -11.50
N LEU A 44 -16.40 7.50 -12.13
CA LEU A 44 -16.05 6.92 -13.41
C LEU A 44 -15.18 5.67 -13.24
N PRO A 45 -15.45 4.59 -13.99
CA PRO A 45 -14.60 3.41 -13.98
C PRO A 45 -13.24 3.74 -14.60
N VAL A 46 -12.16 3.31 -13.93
CA VAL A 46 -10.79 3.46 -14.43
C VAL A 46 -10.40 2.19 -15.18
N PRO A 47 -10.19 2.24 -16.51
CA PRO A 47 -9.77 1.07 -17.27
C PRO A 47 -8.44 0.50 -16.78
N GLY A 48 -8.34 -0.82 -16.70
CA GLY A 48 -7.09 -1.50 -16.34
C GLY A 48 -6.72 -1.44 -14.85
N VAL A 49 -7.59 -0.94 -13.98
CA VAL A 49 -7.38 -0.89 -12.52
C VAL A 49 -8.49 -1.66 -11.81
N GLN A 50 -8.09 -2.61 -10.97
CA GLN A 50 -8.97 -3.38 -10.10
C GLN A 50 -8.83 -2.93 -8.65
N GLU A 51 -9.96 -2.87 -7.97
CA GLU A 51 -10.00 -2.80 -6.51
C GLU A 51 -10.06 -4.22 -5.94
N ARG A 52 -9.22 -4.50 -4.96
CA ARG A 52 -9.16 -5.79 -4.27
C ARG A 52 -9.10 -5.58 -2.77
N SER A 53 -9.81 -6.41 -2.02
CA SER A 53 -9.65 -6.51 -0.57
C SER A 53 -8.49 -7.46 -0.27
N GLU A 54 -7.43 -6.98 0.37
CA GLU A 54 -6.29 -7.77 0.85
C GLU A 54 -6.34 -7.97 2.37
N ARG A 55 -6.00 -9.17 2.82
CA ARG A 55 -5.85 -9.50 4.24
C ARG A 55 -4.41 -9.71 4.65
N LEU A 56 -3.97 -8.93 5.64
CA LEU A 56 -2.67 -9.03 6.31
C LEU A 56 -2.91 -9.40 7.78
N GLY A 57 -2.67 -10.67 8.12
CA GLY A 57 -3.00 -11.20 9.44
C GLY A 57 -4.51 -11.12 9.72
N ASN A 58 -4.91 -10.29 10.67
CA ASN A 58 -6.30 -10.03 11.08
C ASN A 58 -6.89 -8.73 10.51
N VAL A 59 -6.11 -7.95 9.74
CA VAL A 59 -6.56 -6.69 9.14
C VAL A 59 -6.87 -6.92 7.66
N THR A 60 -8.02 -6.42 7.23
CA THR A 60 -8.42 -6.37 5.81
C THR A 60 -8.44 -4.91 5.36
N HIS A 61 -7.96 -4.64 4.17
CA HIS A 61 -7.94 -3.30 3.57
C HIS A 61 -8.06 -3.40 2.05
N ASP A 62 -8.49 -2.31 1.42
CA ASP A 62 -8.64 -2.25 -0.02
C ASP A 62 -7.36 -1.74 -0.68
N ILE A 63 -7.05 -2.32 -1.84
CA ILE A 63 -5.86 -2.02 -2.63
C ILE A 63 -6.27 -1.84 -4.09
N LEU A 64 -5.53 -0.98 -4.79
CA LEU A 64 -5.65 -0.81 -6.23
C LEU A 64 -4.51 -1.54 -6.92
N VAL A 65 -4.85 -2.37 -7.90
CA VAL A 65 -3.90 -3.20 -8.65
C VAL A 65 -4.22 -3.07 -10.14
N TYR A 66 -3.19 -2.86 -10.94
CA TYR A 66 -3.32 -2.81 -12.39
C TYR A 66 -3.48 -4.24 -12.93
N THR A 67 -4.41 -4.41 -13.87
CA THR A 67 -4.70 -5.71 -14.47
C THR A 67 -3.61 -6.16 -15.41
N GLU A 68 -2.96 -5.21 -16.07
CA GLU A 68 -1.89 -5.49 -17.00
C GLU A 68 -0.57 -5.79 -16.27
N PRO A 69 0.29 -6.65 -16.86
CA PRO A 69 1.64 -6.84 -16.38
C PRO A 69 2.39 -5.51 -16.33
N THR A 70 2.93 -5.18 -15.16
CA THR A 70 3.83 -4.03 -15.00
C THR A 70 5.26 -4.52 -15.09
N PHE A 71 6.02 -4.03 -16.06
CA PHE A 71 7.46 -4.29 -16.17
C PHE A 71 8.28 -3.44 -15.18
N GLN A 72 7.83 -3.37 -13.92
CA GLN A 72 8.53 -2.66 -12.85
C GLN A 72 9.62 -3.57 -12.29
N THR A 73 10.84 -3.03 -12.20
CA THR A 73 11.92 -3.66 -11.44
C THR A 73 11.84 -3.13 -10.02
N TYR A 74 11.81 -4.05 -9.06
CA TYR A 74 11.80 -3.75 -7.64
C TYR A 74 13.17 -4.15 -7.05
N PRO A 75 14.12 -3.21 -6.92
CA PRO A 75 15.47 -3.50 -6.42
C PRO A 75 15.48 -4.21 -5.06
N CYS A 76 14.48 -3.90 -4.23
CA CYS A 76 14.34 -4.48 -2.90
C CYS A 76 13.48 -5.74 -2.88
N MET A 77 13.09 -6.29 -4.04
CA MET A 77 12.41 -7.58 -4.18
C MET A 77 13.15 -8.48 -5.19
N PRO A 78 14.40 -8.89 -4.91
CA PRO A 78 15.15 -9.77 -5.80
C PRO A 78 14.49 -11.15 -5.92
N LYS A 79 14.92 -11.96 -6.90
CA LYS A 79 14.54 -13.39 -7.03
C LYS A 79 14.98 -14.16 -5.78
N GLY A 80 14.12 -14.19 -4.79
CA GLY A 80 14.41 -14.70 -3.45
C GLY A 80 13.48 -14.09 -2.41
N GLY A 81 13.17 -12.80 -2.54
CA GLY A 81 12.45 -12.02 -1.54
C GLY A 81 13.38 -11.08 -0.77
N TYR A 82 12.89 -10.52 0.31
CA TYR A 82 13.57 -9.53 1.14
C TYR A 82 13.27 -9.80 2.60
N THR A 83 14.30 -9.95 3.41
CA THR A 83 14.17 -10.09 4.86
C THR A 83 14.20 -8.72 5.50
N VAL A 84 13.15 -8.38 6.25
CA VAL A 84 13.06 -7.11 6.96
C VAL A 84 14.09 -7.07 8.10
N PRO A 85 15.03 -6.10 8.11
CA PRO A 85 16.02 -6.01 9.18
C PRO A 85 15.38 -5.75 10.56
N PRO A 86 16.10 -6.06 11.66
CA PRO A 86 15.73 -5.60 13.00
C PRO A 86 15.46 -4.09 13.02
N HIS A 87 14.47 -3.64 13.79
CA HIS A 87 14.06 -2.22 13.89
C HIS A 87 13.70 -1.55 12.55
N HIS A 88 13.25 -2.33 11.57
CA HIS A 88 12.76 -1.81 10.30
C HIS A 88 11.40 -2.41 9.95
N TYR A 89 10.68 -1.74 9.06
CA TYR A 89 9.36 -2.19 8.60
C TYR A 89 9.27 -2.11 7.08
N PHE A 90 8.68 -3.12 6.46
CA PHE A 90 8.40 -3.11 5.03
C PHE A 90 7.05 -2.44 4.78
N MET A 91 7.06 -1.34 4.03
CA MET A 91 5.92 -0.46 3.84
C MET A 91 5.46 -0.51 2.37
N MET A 92 4.15 -0.60 2.14
CA MET A 92 3.58 -0.52 0.78
C MET A 92 2.42 0.47 0.74
N GLY A 93 2.21 1.10 -0.42
CA GLY A 93 1.01 1.89 -0.67
C GLY A 93 -0.16 1.02 -1.10
N ASP A 94 -1.37 1.43 -0.73
CA ASP A 94 -2.59 0.72 -1.10
C ASP A 94 -2.88 0.85 -2.62
N ASN A 95 -2.43 1.94 -3.27
CA ASN A 95 -2.33 2.00 -4.73
C ASN A 95 -1.04 1.31 -5.20
N ARG A 96 -1.10 -0.03 -5.33
CA ARG A 96 0.07 -0.90 -5.44
C ARG A 96 0.94 -0.57 -6.63
N ASP A 97 0.38 -0.45 -7.81
CA ASP A 97 1.20 -0.25 -9.01
C ASP A 97 1.68 1.19 -9.20
N ASN A 98 1.10 2.13 -8.46
CA ASN A 98 1.40 3.55 -8.52
C ASN A 98 2.03 4.09 -7.22
N SER A 99 2.68 3.22 -6.43
CA SER A 99 3.30 3.60 -5.17
C SER A 99 4.81 3.36 -5.19
N ASN A 100 5.56 4.45 -5.00
CA ASN A 100 6.98 4.38 -4.66
C ASN A 100 7.12 4.05 -3.16
N ASP A 101 7.38 2.80 -2.84
CA ASP A 101 7.42 2.26 -1.48
C ASP A 101 8.56 1.24 -1.29
N SER A 102 8.55 0.43 -0.22
CA SER A 102 9.67 -0.44 0.16
C SER A 102 10.07 -1.46 -0.91
N ARG A 103 9.25 -1.68 -1.95
CA ARG A 103 9.68 -2.45 -3.13
C ARG A 103 10.83 -1.77 -3.90
N TYR A 104 10.92 -0.44 -3.83
CA TYR A 104 11.93 0.38 -4.49
C TYR A 104 13.05 0.82 -3.55
N TRP A 105 12.71 1.27 -2.35
CA TRP A 105 13.65 1.89 -1.39
C TRP A 105 13.81 1.10 -0.09
N CYS A 106 13.39 -0.17 -0.08
CA CYS A 106 13.63 -1.13 0.98
C CYS A 106 12.91 -0.78 2.29
N ALA A 107 13.17 -1.55 3.36
CA ALA A 107 12.49 -1.34 4.64
C ALA A 107 12.91 -0.03 5.31
N VAL A 108 11.97 0.53 6.08
CA VAL A 108 12.07 1.84 6.72
C VAL A 108 12.52 1.66 8.16
N PRO A 109 13.56 2.37 8.63
CA PRO A 109 13.94 2.36 10.04
C PRO A 109 12.81 2.83 10.95
N GLU A 110 12.62 2.17 12.08
CA GLU A 110 11.61 2.50 13.10
C GLU A 110 11.69 3.97 13.55
N LYS A 111 12.89 4.52 13.67
CA LYS A 111 13.13 5.94 14.03
C LYS A 111 12.54 6.95 13.04
N ASN A 112 12.23 6.53 11.82
CA ASN A 112 11.60 7.39 10.81
C ASN A 112 10.07 7.29 10.85
N LEU A 113 9.51 6.45 11.73
CA LEU A 113 8.06 6.37 11.93
C LEU A 113 7.63 7.44 12.93
N VAL A 114 6.90 8.43 12.41
CA VAL A 114 6.36 9.54 13.21
C VAL A 114 5.16 9.07 14.06
N GLY A 115 4.36 8.13 13.54
CA GLY A 115 3.20 7.57 14.26
C GLY A 115 2.27 6.75 13.36
N ARG A 116 1.25 6.13 13.95
CA ARG A 116 0.17 5.46 13.20
C ARG A 116 -0.79 6.53 12.66
N ALA A 117 -1.10 6.49 11.36
CA ALA A 117 -2.19 7.30 10.81
C ALA A 117 -3.53 6.66 11.22
N PHE A 118 -4.22 7.22 12.23
CA PHE A 118 -5.53 6.74 12.71
C PHE A 118 -6.68 7.71 12.40
N LEU A 119 -6.38 8.87 11.80
CA LEU A 119 -7.35 9.92 11.49
C LEU A 119 -6.87 10.69 10.25
N ILE A 120 -7.77 10.95 9.30
CA ILE A 120 -7.52 11.93 8.26
C ILE A 120 -7.71 13.31 8.90
N TRP A 121 -6.60 13.98 9.23
CA TRP A 121 -6.63 15.28 9.89
C TRP A 121 -6.89 16.44 8.90
N MET A 122 -6.36 16.34 7.68
CA MET A 122 -6.63 17.28 6.59
C MET A 122 -6.66 16.57 5.24
N SER A 123 -7.55 17.01 4.36
CA SER A 123 -7.66 16.58 2.96
C SER A 123 -7.96 17.81 2.10
N TRP A 124 -7.39 17.89 0.90
CA TRP A 124 -7.51 19.06 0.02
C TRP A 124 -7.98 18.62 -1.37
N ASP A 125 -9.06 19.23 -1.85
CA ASP A 125 -9.64 18.99 -3.17
C ASP A 125 -9.41 20.22 -4.04
N MET A 126 -8.46 20.11 -4.97
CA MET A 126 -8.14 21.18 -5.90
C MET A 126 -9.20 21.37 -7.00
N ALA A 127 -10.01 20.36 -7.30
CA ALA A 127 -11.12 20.47 -8.24
C ALA A 127 -12.31 21.23 -7.63
N ARG A 128 -12.48 21.15 -6.30
CA ARG A 128 -13.50 21.88 -5.53
C ARG A 128 -12.97 23.12 -4.79
N GLY A 129 -11.72 23.51 -5.06
CA GLY A 129 -11.18 24.80 -4.64
C GLY A 129 -10.88 24.96 -3.15
N GLY A 130 -10.65 23.88 -2.39
CA GLY A 130 -10.33 24.02 -0.96
C GLY A 130 -10.24 22.74 -0.15
N ILE A 131 -10.32 22.90 1.17
CA ILE A 131 -10.31 21.82 2.15
C ILE A 131 -11.48 20.85 1.87
N ALA A 132 -11.19 19.57 1.70
CA ALA A 132 -12.17 18.50 1.54
C ALA A 132 -12.74 18.09 2.90
N TRP A 133 -13.62 18.95 3.45
CA TRP A 133 -14.23 18.79 4.77
C TRP A 133 -14.89 17.43 5.00
N GLN A 134 -15.39 16.79 3.94
CA GLN A 134 -16.07 15.49 4.03
C GLN A 134 -15.15 14.34 4.44
N ARG A 135 -13.82 14.52 4.32
CA ARG A 135 -12.84 13.48 4.66
C ARG A 135 -12.14 13.74 5.99
N ILE A 136 -12.37 14.90 6.60
CA ILE A 136 -11.72 15.26 7.87
C ILE A 136 -12.43 14.57 9.03
N GLY A 137 -11.66 13.87 9.86
CA GLY A 137 -12.20 13.13 11.00
C GLY A 137 -12.65 11.71 10.67
N ASP A 138 -12.62 11.32 9.39
CA ASP A 138 -12.84 9.94 8.98
C ASP A 138 -11.75 9.04 9.57
N ARG A 139 -12.21 7.93 10.15
CA ARG A 139 -11.31 6.86 10.59
C ARG A 139 -10.82 6.10 9.36
N LEU A 140 -9.51 6.03 9.22
CA LEU A 140 -8.88 5.14 8.24
C LEU A 140 -9.23 3.70 8.63
N ARG A 141 -9.91 2.98 7.71
CA ARG A 141 -10.22 1.55 7.86
C ARG A 141 -9.02 0.69 7.45
#